data_AF-A0A3M6YWZ5-F1
#
_entry.id   AF-A0A3M6YWZ5-F1
#
_cell.length_a   1.000
_cell.length_b   1.000
_cell.length_c   1.000
_cell.angle_alpha   90.00
_cell.angle_beta   90.00
_cell.angle_gamma   90.00
#
_symmetry.space_group_name_H-M   'P 1'
#
loop_
_entity.id
_entity.type
_entity.pdbx_description
1 polymer ?
#
loop_
_entity_poly.entity_id
_entity_poly.type
_entity_poly.pdbx_seq_one_letter_code
_entity_poly.pdbx_strand_id
1 'polypeptide(L)'
;MGIHSLTETTLVTATVWAEKRERGTHDSVQERSSIKMGIFDARVVVLALRISQAILAIIVLGLTAYGALSKPFRTHPRICSLTSPDIVANWWSGYWHAMSPSQINFLVFSAVWTILALLYLIVVPWRFSETKIHHKFAILAAECLTMLFWFAGFIALAVFLSDRVCFGHVCSAAKAAAVFAAIEW
;
A
#
# COMPACT_ATOMS: atom_id res chain seq x y z
N MET A 1 -0.12 -78.37 13.92
CA MET A 1 -0.31 -77.51 12.73
C MET A 1 -0.96 -76.14 13.06
N GLY A 2 -0.82 -75.59 14.27
CA GLY A 2 -1.49 -74.34 14.66
C GLY A 2 -0.59 -73.10 14.84
N ILE A 3 0.73 -73.26 14.78
CA ILE A 3 1.68 -72.19 15.17
C ILE A 3 2.03 -71.27 13.98
N HIS A 4 1.95 -71.78 12.74
CA HIS A 4 2.22 -71.00 11.53
C HIS A 4 1.14 -69.96 11.18
N SER A 5 -0.12 -70.20 11.58
CA SER A 5 -1.25 -69.31 11.24
C SER A 5 -1.32 -68.07 12.13
N LEU A 6 -0.85 -68.16 13.38
CA LEU A 6 -0.85 -67.05 14.33
C LEU A 6 0.21 -65.97 13.98
N THR A 7 1.35 -66.38 13.43
CA THR A 7 2.42 -65.47 12.96
C THR A 7 2.00 -64.66 11.74
N GLU A 8 1.27 -65.25 10.79
CA GLU A 8 0.78 -64.49 9.62
C GLU A 8 -0.25 -63.43 10.02
N THR A 9 -1.14 -63.77 10.97
CA THR A 9 -2.21 -62.84 11.40
C THR A 9 -1.63 -61.63 12.14
N THR A 10 -0.61 -61.84 12.98
CA THR A 10 0.09 -60.75 13.68
C THR A 10 0.90 -59.87 12.72
N LEU A 11 1.55 -60.45 11.71
CA LEU A 11 2.30 -59.71 10.69
C LEU A 11 1.39 -58.80 9.85
N VAL A 12 0.23 -59.32 9.42
CA VAL A 12 -0.78 -58.55 8.67
C VAL A 12 -1.37 -57.40 9.49
N THR A 13 -1.60 -57.61 10.79
CA THR A 13 -2.13 -56.55 11.64
C THR A 13 -1.10 -55.44 11.86
N ALA A 14 0.19 -55.80 11.99
CA ALA A 14 1.28 -54.85 12.15
C ALA A 14 1.52 -54.00 10.89
N THR A 15 1.45 -54.59 9.69
CA THR A 15 1.60 -53.84 8.43
C THR A 15 0.43 -52.87 8.21
N VAL A 16 -0.80 -53.30 8.49
CA VAL A 16 -1.99 -52.41 8.43
C VAL A 16 -1.87 -51.24 9.42
N TRP A 17 -1.32 -51.49 10.62
CA TRP A 17 -1.09 -50.43 11.60
C TRP A 17 0.02 -49.46 11.19
N ALA A 18 1.10 -49.96 10.59
CA ALA A 18 2.21 -49.15 10.08
C ALA A 18 1.72 -48.23 8.94
N GLU A 19 1.00 -48.78 7.97
CA GLU A 19 0.40 -48.06 6.85
C GLU A 19 -0.58 -46.97 7.33
N LYS A 20 -1.39 -47.25 8.35
CA LYS A 20 -2.34 -46.26 8.91
C LYS A 20 -1.62 -45.12 9.63
N ARG A 21 -0.48 -45.39 10.28
CA ARG A 21 0.36 -44.37 10.92
C ARG A 21 1.06 -43.48 9.89
N GLU A 22 1.51 -44.05 8.77
CA GLU A 22 2.13 -43.30 7.68
C GLU A 22 1.12 -42.38 6.98
N ARG A 23 -0.08 -42.86 6.67
CA ARG A 23 -1.17 -42.01 6.13
C ARG A 23 -1.50 -40.82 7.04
N GLY A 24 -1.66 -41.05 8.34
CA GLY A 24 -1.90 -39.95 9.28
C GLY A 24 -0.75 -38.94 9.36
N THR A 25 0.49 -39.40 9.16
CA THR A 25 1.66 -38.51 9.09
C THR A 25 1.63 -37.64 7.84
N HIS A 26 1.31 -38.22 6.67
CA HIS A 26 1.16 -37.47 5.42
C HIS A 26 0.05 -36.43 5.49
N ASP A 27 -1.11 -36.77 6.04
CA ASP A 27 -2.24 -35.84 6.17
C ASP A 27 -1.88 -34.65 7.07
N SER A 28 -1.18 -34.89 8.19
CA SER A 28 -0.73 -33.82 9.10
C SER A 28 0.33 -32.90 8.49
N VAL A 29 1.17 -33.42 7.58
CA VAL A 29 2.16 -32.64 6.84
C VAL A 29 1.49 -31.81 5.75
N GLN A 30 0.50 -32.37 5.06
CA GLN A 30 -0.29 -31.69 4.03
C GLN A 30 -1.14 -30.56 4.61
N GLU A 31 -1.76 -30.77 5.78
CA GLU A 31 -2.52 -29.74 6.47
C GLU A 31 -1.60 -28.61 6.94
N ARG A 32 -0.43 -28.95 7.51
CA ARG A 32 0.58 -27.98 7.93
C ARG A 32 1.16 -27.19 6.75
N SER A 33 1.35 -27.80 5.58
CA SER A 33 1.83 -27.11 4.37
C SER A 33 0.77 -26.17 3.81
N SER A 34 -0.49 -26.60 3.75
CA SER A 34 -1.63 -25.77 3.31
C SER A 34 -1.85 -24.57 4.23
N ILE A 35 -1.77 -24.75 5.55
CA ILE A 35 -1.88 -23.65 6.54
C ILE A 35 -0.72 -22.65 6.39
N LYS A 36 0.52 -23.15 6.19
CA LYS A 36 1.69 -22.28 5.99
C LYS A 36 1.60 -21.50 4.68
N MET A 37 1.15 -22.14 3.61
CA MET A 37 0.93 -21.51 2.31
C MET A 37 -0.12 -20.38 2.43
N GLY A 38 -1.30 -20.67 3.01
CA GLY A 38 -2.37 -19.68 3.16
C GLY A 38 -2.00 -18.47 4.04
N ILE A 39 -1.18 -18.66 5.08
CA ILE A 39 -0.67 -17.55 5.90
C ILE A 39 0.38 -16.71 5.14
N PHE A 40 1.22 -17.35 4.33
CA PHE A 40 2.19 -16.65 3.52
C PHE A 40 1.50 -15.84 2.43
N ASP A 41 0.51 -16.43 1.74
CA ASP A 41 -0.29 -15.76 0.72
C ASP A 41 -1.02 -14.54 1.30
N ALA A 42 -1.66 -14.67 2.47
CA ALA A 42 -2.34 -13.53 3.11
C ALA A 42 -1.36 -12.40 3.49
N ARG A 43 -0.18 -12.74 4.01
CA ARG A 43 0.84 -11.73 4.35
C ARG A 43 1.44 -11.07 3.11
N VAL A 44 1.67 -11.83 2.05
CA VAL A 44 2.18 -11.36 0.76
C VAL A 44 1.15 -10.46 0.08
N VAL A 45 -0.13 -10.83 0.10
CA VAL A 45 -1.22 -10.00 -0.45
C VAL A 45 -1.34 -8.68 0.30
N VAL A 46 -1.29 -8.69 1.63
CA VAL A 46 -1.32 -7.46 2.44
C VAL A 46 -0.08 -6.60 2.17
N LEU A 47 1.11 -7.22 2.07
CA LEU A 47 2.34 -6.50 1.74
C LEU A 47 2.29 -5.89 0.33
N ALA A 48 1.76 -6.62 -0.65
CA ALA A 48 1.59 -6.14 -2.02
C ALA A 48 0.61 -4.97 -2.09
N LEU A 49 -0.52 -5.02 -1.38
CA LEU A 49 -1.46 -3.90 -1.27
C LEU A 49 -0.80 -2.64 -0.68
N ARG A 50 0.05 -2.81 0.35
CA ARG A 50 0.82 -1.72 0.96
C ARG A 50 1.82 -1.10 0.00
N ILE A 51 2.50 -1.92 -0.79
CA ILE A 51 3.44 -1.44 -1.82
C ILE A 51 2.68 -0.66 -2.89
N SER A 52 1.54 -1.16 -3.35
CA SER A 52 0.68 -0.45 -4.31
C SER A 52 0.22 0.91 -3.78
N GLN A 53 -0.20 0.98 -2.51
CA GLN A 53 -0.57 2.23 -1.85
C GLN A 53 0.62 3.20 -1.77
N ALA A 54 1.80 2.71 -1.38
CA ALA A 54 3.00 3.54 -1.33
C ALA A 54 3.36 4.13 -2.70
N ILE A 55 3.24 3.33 -3.76
CA ILE A 55 3.50 3.78 -5.14
C ILE A 55 2.49 4.85 -5.57
N LEU A 56 1.20 4.63 -5.32
CA LEU A 56 0.15 5.59 -5.66
C LEU A 56 0.30 6.90 -4.87
N ALA A 57 0.61 6.84 -3.58
CA ALA A 57 0.90 8.00 -2.75
C ALA A 57 2.10 8.80 -3.30
N ILE A 58 3.17 8.11 -3.72
CA ILE A 58 4.35 8.74 -4.35
C ILE A 58 3.97 9.37 -5.69
N ILE A 59 3.10 8.74 -6.49
CA ILE A 59 2.60 9.32 -7.74
C ILE A 59 1.81 10.60 -7.45
N VAL A 60 0.94 10.62 -6.43
CA VAL A 60 0.17 11.82 -6.07
C VAL A 60 1.06 12.92 -5.50
N LEU A 61 2.06 12.58 -4.67
CA LEU A 61 3.12 13.51 -4.28
C LEU A 61 3.87 14.05 -5.49
N GLY A 62 4.23 13.16 -6.41
CA GLY A 62 4.87 13.49 -7.66
C GLY A 62 4.05 14.46 -8.49
N LEU A 63 2.73 14.24 -8.59
CA LEU A 63 1.75 15.06 -9.32
C LEU A 63 1.53 16.44 -8.69
N THR A 64 1.43 16.49 -7.36
CA THR A 64 1.34 17.75 -6.61
C THR A 64 2.65 18.55 -6.66
N ALA A 65 3.79 17.85 -6.78
CA ALA A 65 5.11 18.43 -7.00
C ALA A 65 5.49 18.59 -8.49
N TYR A 66 4.66 18.14 -9.44
CA TYR A 66 5.04 17.86 -10.84
C TYR A 66 5.31 19.09 -11.71
N GLY A 67 5.27 20.28 -11.12
CA GLY A 67 6.01 21.43 -11.63
C GLY A 67 7.52 21.19 -11.80
N ALA A 68 8.06 20.14 -11.19
CA ALA A 68 9.47 19.80 -11.23
C ALA A 68 9.89 18.83 -12.35
N LEU A 69 9.02 17.94 -12.84
CA LEU A 69 9.44 16.76 -13.62
C LEU A 69 8.76 16.59 -15.00
N SER A 70 7.92 17.54 -15.43
CA SER A 70 7.40 17.60 -16.80
C SER A 70 8.05 18.70 -17.64
N LYS A 71 9.37 18.63 -17.80
CA LYS A 71 9.98 19.22 -18.99
C LYS A 71 10.53 18.10 -19.87
N PRO A 72 9.72 17.51 -20.77
CA PRO A 72 10.29 17.00 -21.99
C PRO A 72 10.89 18.20 -22.71
N PHE A 73 12.22 18.27 -22.70
CA PHE A 73 13.06 18.74 -23.78
C PHE A 73 12.31 19.57 -24.85
N ARG A 74 12.06 20.85 -24.56
CA ARG A 74 11.80 21.85 -25.59
C ARG A 74 12.65 23.07 -25.28
N THR A 75 13.81 23.07 -25.93
CA THR A 75 14.71 24.20 -26.07
C THR A 75 13.97 25.40 -26.65
N HIS A 76 13.50 26.30 -25.77
CA HIS A 76 13.38 27.71 -26.13
C HIS A 76 14.53 28.46 -25.46
N PRO A 77 15.53 28.91 -26.23
CA PRO A 77 16.55 29.81 -25.72
C PRO A 77 15.86 31.16 -25.54
N ARG A 78 15.94 31.76 -24.34
CA ARG A 78 15.81 33.22 -24.05
C ARG A 78 15.24 33.58 -22.68
N ILE A 79 15.19 32.68 -21.68
CA ILE A 79 14.92 33.16 -20.31
C ILE A 79 15.80 32.40 -19.32
N CYS A 80 16.92 33.04 -18.97
CA CYS A 80 17.63 32.77 -17.73
C CYS A 80 16.75 33.29 -16.58
N SER A 81 15.88 32.45 -16.04
CA SER A 81 15.40 32.57 -14.67
C SER A 81 15.88 31.34 -13.93
N LEU A 82 16.60 31.58 -12.84
CA LEU A 82 17.03 30.57 -11.87
C LEU A 82 15.92 29.55 -11.62
N THR A 83 16.31 28.28 -11.70
CA THR A 83 15.72 27.11 -11.05
C THR A 83 14.77 27.43 -9.89
N SER A 84 13.48 27.47 -10.16
CA SER A 84 12.47 27.04 -9.19
C SER A 84 11.64 25.96 -9.87
N PRO A 85 11.46 24.76 -9.29
CA PRO A 85 10.40 23.88 -9.76
C PRO A 85 9.09 24.67 -9.76
N ASP A 86 8.33 24.62 -10.85
CA ASP A 86 7.10 25.39 -11.01
C ASP A 86 5.97 24.73 -10.19
N ILE A 87 6.15 24.59 -8.87
CA ILE A 87 5.23 23.89 -7.97
C ILE A 87 3.80 24.41 -8.19
N VAL A 88 2.77 23.56 -8.12
CA VAL A 88 1.36 23.99 -8.23
C VAL A 88 1.07 25.16 -7.27
N ALA A 89 1.69 25.12 -6.09
CA ALA A 89 1.71 26.20 -5.10
C ALA A 89 2.34 27.52 -5.60
N ASN A 90 3.46 27.44 -6.33
CA ASN A 90 4.19 28.60 -6.85
C ASN A 90 3.49 29.22 -8.06
N TRP A 91 2.89 28.40 -8.93
CA TRP A 91 2.04 28.88 -10.03
C TRP A 91 0.83 29.67 -9.50
N TRP A 92 0.22 29.18 -8.42
CA TRP A 92 -0.93 29.84 -7.81
C TRP A 92 -0.57 31.23 -7.27
N SER A 93 0.59 31.35 -6.61
CA SER A 93 1.15 32.63 -6.15
C SER A 93 1.42 33.60 -7.31
N GLY A 94 1.93 33.10 -8.43
CA GLY A 94 2.21 33.93 -9.61
C GLY A 94 0.97 34.42 -10.36
N TYR A 95 -0.06 33.57 -10.51
CA TYR A 95 -1.26 33.90 -11.30
C TYR A 95 -2.32 34.65 -10.50
N TRP A 96 -2.56 34.25 -9.24
CA TRP A 96 -3.62 34.81 -8.39
C TRP A 96 -3.10 35.79 -7.33
N HIS A 97 -1.78 35.98 -7.20
CA HIS A 97 -1.16 36.75 -6.10
C HIS A 97 -1.64 36.31 -4.71
N ALA A 98 -1.95 35.02 -4.59
CA ALA A 98 -2.52 34.42 -3.40
C ALA A 98 -1.67 33.22 -2.94
N MET A 99 -1.70 32.94 -1.64
CA MET A 99 -1.03 31.75 -1.08
C MET A 99 -1.60 30.47 -1.70
N SER A 100 -0.81 29.39 -1.64
CA SER A 100 -1.20 28.10 -2.18
C SER A 100 -2.53 27.60 -1.59
N PRO A 101 -3.40 26.96 -2.41
CA PRO A 101 -4.70 26.49 -1.96
C PRO A 101 -4.54 25.43 -0.87
N SER A 102 -5.35 25.53 0.19
CA SER A 102 -5.29 24.65 1.36
C SER A 102 -5.55 23.18 1.03
N GLN A 103 -6.28 22.90 -0.06
CA GLN A 103 -6.56 21.56 -0.56
C GLN A 103 -5.29 20.85 -1.03
N ILE A 104 -4.40 21.56 -1.73
CA ILE A 104 -3.11 21.00 -2.16
C ILE A 104 -2.22 20.75 -0.94
N ASN A 105 -2.21 21.67 0.02
CA ASN A 105 -1.45 21.50 1.27
C ASN A 105 -1.95 20.29 2.08
N PHE A 106 -3.26 20.01 2.05
CA PHE A 106 -3.84 18.83 2.70
C PHE A 106 -3.43 17.51 2.01
N LEU A 107 -3.35 17.47 0.68
CA LEU A 107 -2.82 16.29 -0.03
C LEU A 107 -1.36 16.02 0.34
N VAL A 108 -0.53 17.07 0.45
CA VAL A 108 0.86 16.93 0.89
C VAL A 108 0.91 16.39 2.32
N PHE A 109 0.07 16.90 3.22
CA PHE A 109 -0.07 16.37 4.58
C PHE A 109 -0.46 14.89 4.58
N SER A 110 -1.46 14.49 3.77
CA SER A 110 -1.91 13.11 3.65
C SER A 110 -0.77 12.18 3.23
N ALA A 111 0.07 12.62 2.30
CA ALA A 111 1.18 11.82 1.83
C ALA A 111 2.38 11.79 2.79
N VAL A 112 2.62 12.85 3.58
CA VAL A 112 3.56 12.77 4.71
C VAL A 112 3.04 11.80 5.76
N TRP A 113 1.73 11.83 6.03
CA TRP A 113 1.08 10.89 6.93
C TRP A 113 1.22 9.44 6.44
N THR A 114 1.07 9.15 5.14
CA THR A 114 1.26 7.79 4.63
C THR A 114 2.68 7.29 4.80
N ILE A 115 3.69 8.14 4.62
CA ILE A 115 5.09 7.79 4.90
C ILE A 115 5.28 7.44 6.38
N LEU A 116 4.70 8.23 7.29
CA LEU A 116 4.74 7.94 8.73
C LEU A 116 4.00 6.63 9.08
N ALA A 117 2.84 6.39 8.48
CA ALA A 117 2.08 5.16 8.66
C ALA A 117 2.87 3.93 8.15
N LEU A 118 3.53 4.03 6.99
CA LEU A 118 4.40 2.99 6.46
C LEU A 118 5.60 2.74 7.37
N LEU A 119 6.24 3.79 7.89
CA LEU A 119 7.34 3.66 8.82
C LEU A 119 6.91 2.98 10.12
N TYR A 120 5.73 3.33 10.64
CA TYR A 120 5.12 2.63 11.78
C TYR A 120 4.91 1.14 11.47
N LEU A 121 4.40 0.81 10.29
CA LEU A 121 4.16 -0.57 9.85
C LEU A 121 5.43 -1.39 9.62
N ILE A 122 6.58 -0.76 9.35
CA ILE A 122 7.89 -1.42 9.24
C ILE A 122 8.51 -1.63 10.63
N VAL A 123 8.43 -0.63 11.49
CA VAL A 123 9.04 -0.67 12.83
C VAL A 123 8.31 -1.65 13.76
N VAL A 124 6.98 -1.75 13.67
CA VAL A 124 6.17 -2.65 14.51
C VAL A 124 6.59 -4.14 14.39
N PRO A 125 6.65 -4.77 13.20
CA PRO A 125 7.09 -6.16 13.07
C PRO A 125 8.57 -6.35 13.38
N TRP A 126 9.41 -5.32 13.17
CA TRP A 126 10.84 -5.39 13.48
C TRP A 126 11.12 -5.39 14.98
N ARG A 127 10.37 -4.62 15.77
CA ARG A 127 10.66 -4.42 17.20
C ARG A 127 9.83 -5.27 18.16
N PHE A 128 8.60 -5.66 17.79
CA PHE A 128 7.60 -6.25 18.69
C PHE A 128 6.96 -7.55 18.15
N SER A 129 7.78 -8.46 17.63
CA SER A 129 7.32 -9.79 17.14
C SER A 129 6.60 -10.64 18.22
N GLU A 130 6.78 -10.33 19.50
CA GLU A 130 6.32 -11.17 20.62
C GLU A 130 4.94 -10.81 21.22
N THR A 131 4.38 -9.60 21.00
CA THR A 131 3.17 -9.15 21.72
C THR A 131 1.94 -9.04 20.79
N LYS A 132 1.20 -10.14 20.61
CA LYS A 132 0.17 -10.27 19.55
C LYS A 132 -1.16 -9.51 19.74
N ILE A 133 -1.39 -8.83 20.86
CA ILE A 133 -2.76 -8.42 21.25
C ILE A 133 -3.03 -6.91 21.11
N HIS A 134 -2.03 -6.02 21.19
CA HIS A 134 -2.26 -4.57 21.12
C HIS A 134 -1.88 -3.89 19.79
N HIS A 135 -1.09 -4.54 18.92
CA HIS A 135 -0.67 -3.92 17.66
C HIS A 135 -1.75 -3.94 16.55
N LYS A 136 -2.70 -4.90 16.60
CA LYS A 136 -3.70 -5.07 15.54
C LYS A 136 -4.65 -3.86 15.42
N PHE A 137 -5.07 -3.30 16.56
CA PHE A 137 -5.94 -2.13 16.57
C PHE A 137 -5.22 -0.86 16.13
N ALA A 138 -3.94 -0.70 16.48
CA ALA A 138 -3.15 0.45 16.04
C ALA A 138 -2.92 0.42 14.52
N ILE A 139 -2.63 -0.75 13.97
CA ILE A 139 -2.48 -0.96 12.52
C ILE A 139 -3.81 -0.67 11.81
N LEU A 140 -4.92 -1.20 12.31
CA LEU A 140 -6.25 -0.96 11.73
C LEU A 140 -6.65 0.52 11.82
N ALA A 141 -6.35 1.19 12.93
CA ALA A 141 -6.64 2.61 13.09
C ALA A 141 -5.80 3.47 12.14
N ALA A 142 -4.51 3.19 12.00
CA ALA A 142 -3.64 3.89 11.04
C ALA A 142 -4.15 3.71 9.60
N GLU A 143 -4.63 2.52 9.27
CA GLU A 143 -5.24 2.22 7.97
C GLU A 143 -6.51 3.03 7.71
N CYS A 144 -7.48 2.96 8.63
CA CYS A 144 -8.73 3.68 8.50
C CYS A 144 -8.51 5.20 8.47
N LEU A 145 -7.54 5.71 9.22
CA LEU A 145 -7.22 7.13 9.20
C LEU A 145 -6.59 7.55 7.87
N THR A 146 -5.76 6.69 7.30
CA THR A 146 -5.17 6.93 5.97
C THR A 146 -6.25 6.96 4.90
N MET A 147 -7.17 5.99 4.88
CA MET A 147 -8.38 6.03 4.06
C MET A 147 -9.09 7.39 4.15
N LEU A 148 -9.43 7.82 5.37
CA LEU A 148 -10.18 9.07 5.59
C LEU A 148 -9.45 10.30 5.05
N PHE A 149 -8.13 10.38 5.20
CA PHE A 149 -7.35 11.50 4.67
C PHE A 149 -7.33 11.52 3.14
N TRP A 150 -7.21 10.37 2.48
CA TRP A 150 -7.28 10.30 1.02
C TRP A 150 -8.67 10.62 0.48
N PHE A 151 -9.73 10.07 1.10
CA PHE A 151 -11.12 10.39 0.77
C PHE A 151 -11.41 11.89 0.92
N ALA A 152 -11.02 12.49 2.03
CA ALA A 152 -11.19 13.93 2.23
C ALA A 152 -10.38 14.76 1.21
N GLY A 153 -9.16 14.31 0.88
CA GLY A 153 -8.24 15.02 0.00
C GLY A 153 -8.73 15.08 -1.44
N PHE A 154 -9.15 13.95 -2.02
CA PHE A 154 -9.63 13.96 -3.41
C PHE A 154 -10.93 14.78 -3.54
N ILE A 155 -11.85 14.68 -2.57
CA ILE A 155 -13.12 15.42 -2.61
C ILE A 155 -12.84 16.92 -2.53
N ALA A 156 -12.01 17.33 -1.58
CA ALA A 156 -11.63 18.74 -1.43
C ALA A 156 -10.99 19.29 -2.72
N LEU A 157 -10.11 18.51 -3.35
CA LEU A 157 -9.46 18.91 -4.60
C LEU A 157 -10.45 18.95 -5.78
N ALA A 158 -11.38 18.00 -5.87
CA ALA A 158 -12.38 17.91 -6.93
C ALA A 158 -13.39 19.07 -6.90
N VAL A 159 -13.89 19.42 -5.70
CA VAL A 159 -14.78 20.57 -5.52
C VAL A 159 -14.05 21.87 -5.85
N PHE A 160 -12.82 22.03 -5.35
CA PHE A 160 -12.02 23.22 -5.63
C PHE A 160 -11.74 23.43 -7.12
N LEU A 161 -11.50 22.34 -7.87
CA LEU A 161 -11.33 22.39 -9.32
C LEU A 161 -12.62 22.63 -10.09
N SER A 162 -13.78 22.34 -9.50
CA SER A 162 -15.09 22.55 -10.14
C SER A 162 -15.51 24.02 -10.04
N ASP A 163 -15.17 24.69 -8.94
CA ASP A 163 -15.52 26.10 -8.69
C ASP A 163 -14.56 27.11 -9.32
N ARG A 164 -13.41 26.67 -9.85
CA ARG A 164 -12.35 27.56 -10.35
C ARG A 164 -11.90 27.19 -11.75
N VAL A 165 -11.72 28.20 -12.59
CA VAL A 165 -11.18 28.04 -13.94
C VAL A 165 -9.67 27.88 -13.84
N CYS A 166 -9.15 26.68 -14.11
CA CYS A 166 -7.71 26.42 -14.27
C CYS A 166 -7.37 26.07 -15.72
N PHE A 167 -6.18 26.49 -16.17
CA PHE A 167 -5.68 26.24 -17.53
C PHE A 167 -4.26 25.68 -17.50
N GLY A 168 -3.90 24.91 -18.53
CA GLY A 168 -2.54 24.38 -18.73
C GLY A 168 -2.22 23.10 -17.96
N HIS A 169 -0.93 22.73 -18.01
CA HIS A 169 -0.43 21.44 -17.47
C HIS A 169 -0.66 21.27 -15.97
N VAL A 170 -0.66 22.36 -15.19
CA VAL A 170 -0.95 22.35 -13.75
C VAL A 170 -2.38 21.88 -13.43
N CYS A 171 -3.35 22.25 -14.27
CA CYS A 171 -4.74 21.84 -14.13
C CYS A 171 -4.92 20.34 -14.42
N SER A 172 -4.26 19.86 -15.49
CA SER A 172 -4.25 18.43 -15.82
C SER A 172 -3.55 17.58 -14.75
N ALA A 173 -2.45 18.08 -14.18
CA ALA A 173 -1.75 17.42 -13.08
C ALA A 173 -2.63 17.35 -11.81
N ALA A 174 -3.33 18.42 -11.46
CA ALA A 174 -4.26 18.44 -10.32
C ALA A 174 -5.46 17.49 -10.53
N LYS A 175 -6.01 17.42 -11.74
CA LYS A 175 -7.06 16.44 -12.09
C LYS A 175 -6.55 15.00 -11.98
N ALA A 176 -5.36 14.73 -12.50
CA ALA A 176 -4.73 13.42 -12.38
C ALA A 176 -4.51 13.05 -10.91
N ALA A 177 -3.99 13.99 -10.10
CA ALA A 177 -3.78 13.79 -8.67
C ALA A 177 -5.08 13.42 -7.93
N ALA A 178 -6.20 14.09 -8.25
CA ALA A 178 -7.50 13.75 -7.68
C ALA A 178 -7.96 12.33 -8.04
N VAL A 179 -7.75 11.91 -9.29
CA VAL A 179 -8.12 10.55 -9.75
C VAL A 179 -7.25 9.49 -9.08
N PHE A 180 -5.94 9.68 -9.01
CA PHE A 180 -5.05 8.71 -8.33
C PHE A 180 -5.34 8.64 -6.82
N ALA A 181 -5.61 9.78 -6.18
CA ALA A 181 -6.03 9.82 -4.77
C ALA A 181 -7.34 9.06 -4.54
N ALA A 182 -8.29 9.08 -5.48
CA ALA A 182 -9.54 8.34 -5.39
C ALA A 182 -9.40 6.84 -5.67
N ILE A 183 -8.38 6.42 -6.45
CA ILE A 183 -8.13 5.01 -6.77
C ILE A 183 -7.30 4.31 -5.69
N GLU A 184 -6.56 5.08 -4.88
CA GLU A 184 -5.69 4.54 -3.84
C GLU A 184 -6.44 3.78 -2.73
N TRP A 185 -7.74 4.05 -2.54
CA TRP A 185 -8.55 3.56 -1.43
C TRP A 185 -10.00 3.22 -1.80
#